data_AF-A0A2E6VVQ8-F1
#
_entry.id   AF-A0A2E6VVQ8-F1
#
_cell.length_a   1.000
_cell.length_b   1.000
_cell.length_c   1.000
_cell.angle_alpha   90.00
_cell.angle_beta   90.00
_cell.angle_gamma   90.00
#
_symmetry.space_group_name_H-M   'P 1'
#
loop_
_entity.id
_entity.type
_entity.pdbx_description
1 polymer ?
#
loop_
_entity_poly.entity_id
_entity_poly.type
_entity_poly.pdbx_seq_one_letter_code
_entity_poly.pdbx_strand_id
1 'polypeptide(L)'
;MWQPFWAEIQRKGIGQIMGRFSVGGNADSWCTKCKLVLAHTVVAMVEKVPVKAQCNTCGSTHKFRSDSPKSRATGSKEIKEALRSKSKRLSAGMVKANHYQELMAGRDPSTAKTYSPKSTFEKGDLVRHVKFGLGLVTVLKDHNKIEILFEEGAKVLVCAGAS
;
A
#
# COMPACT_ATOMS: atom_id res chain seq x y z
N MET A 1 -15.32 -13.10 -49.51
CA MET A 1 -13.97 -13.25 -48.93
C MET A 1 -13.43 -11.88 -48.55
N TRP A 2 -13.77 -11.37 -47.36
CA TRP A 2 -13.22 -10.11 -46.83
C TRP A 2 -13.05 -10.28 -45.32
N GLN A 3 -11.79 -10.29 -44.87
CA GLN A 3 -11.40 -10.18 -43.46
C GLN A 3 -10.91 -8.74 -43.24
N PRO A 4 -11.25 -8.10 -42.11
CA PRO A 4 -10.41 -7.04 -41.56
C PRO A 4 -9.55 -7.55 -40.39
N PHE A 5 -8.25 -7.35 -40.60
CA PHE A 5 -7.10 -7.43 -39.71
C PHE A 5 -7.11 -6.20 -38.75
N TRP A 6 -6.50 -6.32 -37.56
CA TRP A 6 -6.33 -5.33 -36.46
C TRP A 6 -7.48 -5.31 -35.40
N ALA A 7 -7.28 -5.46 -34.09
CA ALA A 7 -6.07 -5.41 -33.27
C ALA A 7 -6.19 -6.27 -31.98
N GLU A 8 -5.10 -6.98 -31.71
CA GLU A 8 -4.57 -7.41 -30.41
C GLU A 8 -4.80 -6.38 -29.28
N ILE A 9 -5.22 -6.84 -28.09
CA ILE A 9 -4.65 -6.52 -26.77
C ILE A 9 -5.34 -7.42 -25.74
N GLN A 10 -4.59 -8.40 -25.22
CA GLN A 10 -4.87 -9.01 -23.92
C GLN A 10 -4.90 -7.93 -22.83
N ARG A 11 -5.94 -7.92 -21.99
CA ARG A 11 -5.80 -7.46 -20.59
C ARG A 11 -6.90 -8.00 -19.67
N LYS A 12 -6.54 -9.07 -18.97
CA LYS A 12 -6.72 -9.30 -17.53
C LYS A 12 -8.17 -9.27 -16.98
N GLY A 13 -8.71 -10.49 -16.84
CA GLY A 13 -9.03 -11.02 -15.51
C GLY A 13 -10.13 -10.32 -14.72
N ILE A 14 -11.33 -10.24 -15.28
CA ILE A 14 -12.57 -10.12 -14.49
C ILE A 14 -13.04 -11.52 -14.03
N GLY A 15 -12.17 -12.23 -13.32
CA GLY A 15 -12.54 -13.49 -12.70
C GLY A 15 -13.08 -13.25 -11.30
N GLN A 16 -14.40 -13.09 -11.14
CA GLN A 16 -15.09 -13.71 -9.99
C GLN A 16 -16.62 -13.78 -10.17
N ILE A 17 -17.08 -14.92 -10.70
CA ILE A 17 -18.31 -15.65 -10.35
C ILE A 17 -19.55 -14.83 -9.92
N MET A 18 -20.37 -14.42 -10.89
CA MET A 18 -21.81 -14.26 -10.65
C MET A 18 -22.45 -15.64 -10.51
N GLY A 19 -22.30 -16.28 -9.35
CA GLY A 19 -23.18 -17.36 -8.94
C GLY A 19 -24.57 -16.79 -8.65
N ARG A 20 -25.62 -17.35 -9.26
CA ARG A 20 -27.01 -17.00 -8.97
C ARG A 20 -27.32 -17.39 -7.51
N PHE A 21 -27.24 -16.44 -6.60
CA PHE A 21 -27.73 -16.65 -5.23
C PHE A 21 -29.26 -16.88 -5.27
N SER A 22 -29.76 -17.77 -4.42
CA SER A 22 -31.20 -18.03 -4.23
C SER A 22 -31.53 -18.03 -2.74
N VAL A 23 -32.77 -17.70 -2.38
CA VAL A 23 -33.25 -17.82 -0.98
C VAL A 23 -33.14 -19.28 -0.56
N GLY A 24 -32.61 -19.53 0.65
CA GLY A 24 -32.32 -20.87 1.16
C GLY A 24 -31.04 -21.50 0.60
N GLY A 25 -30.37 -20.86 -0.37
CA GLY A 25 -29.07 -21.30 -0.88
C GLY A 25 -27.91 -20.90 0.02
N ASN A 26 -26.80 -21.63 -0.07
CA ASN A 26 -25.57 -21.30 0.63
C ASN A 26 -24.75 -20.27 -0.17
N ALA A 27 -24.22 -19.28 0.54
CA ALA A 27 -23.39 -18.21 0.02
C ALA A 27 -22.29 -17.85 1.02
N ASP A 28 -21.07 -17.61 0.54
CA ASP A 28 -19.99 -17.14 1.40
C ASP A 28 -20.21 -15.70 1.83
N SER A 29 -20.21 -15.45 3.15
CA SER A 29 -20.40 -14.13 3.72
C SER A 29 -19.53 -13.89 4.96
N TRP A 30 -19.16 -12.64 5.20
CA TRP A 30 -18.45 -12.22 6.41
C TRP A 30 -19.37 -12.20 7.63
N CYS A 31 -19.11 -13.11 8.57
CA CYS A 31 -19.82 -13.14 9.84
C CYS A 31 -19.23 -12.14 10.83
N THR A 32 -20.07 -11.27 11.41
CA THR A 32 -19.62 -10.32 12.45
C THR A 32 -19.33 -10.98 13.80
N LYS A 33 -19.98 -12.13 14.09
CA LYS A 33 -19.73 -12.89 15.33
C LYS A 33 -18.50 -13.79 15.22
N CYS A 34 -18.39 -14.58 14.14
CA CYS A 34 -17.24 -15.47 13.94
C CYS A 34 -15.98 -14.74 13.43
N LYS A 35 -16.14 -13.52 12.88
CA LYS A 35 -15.05 -12.72 12.30
C LYS A 35 -14.28 -13.45 11.18
N LEU A 36 -15.00 -14.24 10.38
CA LEU A 36 -14.48 -15.01 9.26
C LEU A 36 -15.49 -14.98 8.10
N VAL A 37 -15.00 -15.18 6.86
CA VAL A 37 -15.86 -15.48 5.71
C VAL A 37 -16.16 -16.98 5.76
N LEU A 38 -17.44 -17.33 5.89
CA LEU A 38 -17.91 -18.70 6.03
C LEU A 38 -19.18 -18.91 5.19
N ALA A 39 -19.65 -20.15 5.08
CA ALA A 39 -20.93 -20.47 4.47
C ALA A 39 -22.11 -19.93 5.29
N HIS A 40 -22.96 -19.14 4.63
CA HIS A 40 -24.19 -18.60 5.19
C HIS A 40 -25.38 -19.00 4.32
N THR A 41 -26.52 -19.30 4.93
CA THR A 41 -27.78 -19.49 4.22
C THR A 41 -28.41 -18.13 3.90
N VAL A 42 -28.76 -17.87 2.65
CA VAL A 42 -29.42 -16.62 2.23
C VAL A 42 -30.86 -16.60 2.73
N VAL A 43 -31.17 -15.68 3.65
CA VAL A 43 -32.51 -15.57 4.29
C VAL A 43 -33.42 -14.64 3.52
N ALA A 44 -32.87 -13.55 2.96
CA ALA A 44 -33.64 -12.60 2.18
C ALA A 44 -32.82 -12.06 1.01
N MET A 45 -33.51 -11.89 -0.12
CA MET A 45 -32.96 -11.29 -1.34
C MET A 45 -33.84 -10.14 -1.76
N VAL A 46 -33.22 -9.10 -2.33
CA VAL A 46 -33.92 -8.02 -3.02
C VAL A 46 -33.42 -8.04 -4.46
N GLU A 47 -34.37 -8.12 -5.39
CA GLU A 47 -34.13 -8.33 -6.82
C GLU A 47 -33.33 -9.60 -7.11
N LYS A 48 -32.00 -9.48 -7.23
CA LYS A 48 -31.07 -10.59 -7.50
C LYS A 48 -29.87 -10.56 -6.56
N VAL A 49 -29.94 -9.79 -5.48
CA VAL A 49 -28.84 -9.58 -4.54
C VAL A 49 -29.27 -10.05 -3.15
N PRO A 50 -28.52 -10.95 -2.50
CA PRO A 50 -28.77 -11.32 -1.12
C PRO A 50 -28.58 -10.09 -0.21
N VAL A 51 -29.58 -9.80 0.62
CA VAL A 51 -29.55 -8.67 1.58
C VAL A 51 -29.35 -9.14 3.01
N LYS A 52 -29.83 -10.34 3.36
CA LYS A 52 -29.65 -10.95 4.69
C LYS A 52 -29.25 -12.40 4.55
N ALA A 53 -28.34 -12.84 5.42
CA ALA A 53 -27.90 -14.22 5.49
C ALA A 53 -27.71 -14.67 6.94
N GLN A 54 -27.85 -15.97 7.18
CA GLN A 54 -27.69 -16.62 8.47
C GLN A 54 -26.43 -17.48 8.46
N CYS A 55 -25.56 -17.31 9.46
CA CYS A 55 -24.34 -18.09 9.57
C CYS A 55 -24.64 -19.54 9.92
N ASN A 56 -24.15 -20.50 9.13
CA ASN A 56 -24.36 -21.92 9.41
C ASN A 56 -23.52 -22.41 10.61
N THR A 57 -22.50 -21.64 11.03
CA THR A 57 -21.65 -21.99 12.18
C THR A 57 -22.18 -21.45 13.51
N CYS A 58 -22.56 -20.17 13.57
CA CYS A 58 -23.02 -19.54 14.83
C CYS A 58 -24.53 -19.24 14.89
N GLY A 59 -25.28 -19.58 13.84
CA GLY A 59 -26.72 -19.35 13.75
C GLY A 59 -27.15 -17.89 13.62
N SER A 60 -26.22 -16.92 13.62
CA SER A 60 -26.56 -15.49 13.64
C SER A 60 -26.98 -14.95 12.28
N THR A 61 -28.14 -14.29 12.25
CA THR A 61 -28.64 -13.57 11.06
C THR A 61 -28.10 -12.15 10.99
N HIS A 62 -27.54 -11.75 9.84
CA HIS A 62 -27.00 -10.40 9.62
C HIS A 62 -27.07 -10.00 8.13
N LYS A 63 -26.74 -8.73 7.83
CA LYS A 63 -26.71 -8.22 6.45
C LYS A 63 -25.62 -8.94 5.65
N PHE A 64 -25.96 -9.43 4.46
CA PHE A 64 -25.03 -10.15 3.60
C PHE A 64 -23.86 -9.24 3.18
N ARG A 65 -22.64 -9.74 3.37
CA ARG A 65 -21.38 -9.10 2.98
C ARG A 65 -20.53 -10.14 2.28
N SER A 66 -20.31 -9.96 0.97
CA SER A 66 -19.53 -10.89 0.13
C SER A 66 -18.03 -10.89 0.43
N ASP A 67 -17.56 -9.93 1.23
CA ASP A 67 -16.18 -9.87 1.71
C ASP A 67 -16.16 -9.37 3.15
N SER A 68 -15.02 -9.57 3.80
CA SER A 68 -14.62 -8.80 4.96
C SER A 68 -14.79 -7.28 4.73
N PRO A 69 -15.02 -6.49 5.80
CA PRO A 69 -15.17 -5.03 5.70
C PRO A 69 -13.94 -4.29 5.13
N LYS A 70 -12.87 -4.99 4.72
CA LYS A 70 -11.70 -4.39 4.07
C LYS A 70 -11.78 -4.30 2.55
N SER A 71 -12.62 -5.08 1.85
CA SER A 71 -12.64 -5.04 0.37
C SER A 71 -13.84 -4.32 -0.26
N ARG A 72 -14.89 -4.00 0.51
CA ARG A 72 -16.10 -3.35 -0.03
C ARG A 72 -16.17 -1.88 0.33
N ALA A 73 -15.22 -1.10 -0.15
CA ALA A 73 -15.27 0.36 -0.13
C ALA A 73 -14.69 0.96 -1.42
N THR A 74 -15.45 0.87 -2.51
CA THR A 74 -15.37 1.92 -3.54
C THR A 74 -16.20 3.09 -3.01
N GLY A 75 -15.51 4.10 -2.46
CA GLY A 75 -16.16 5.26 -1.86
C GLY A 75 -15.19 6.31 -1.33
N SER A 76 -14.12 6.57 -2.09
CA SER A 76 -13.39 7.84 -2.17
C SER A 76 -13.19 8.67 -0.89
N LYS A 77 -12.05 8.48 -0.21
CA LYS A 77 -10.99 9.52 -0.06
C LYS A 77 -9.90 9.10 0.93
N GLU A 78 -10.21 8.28 1.94
CA GLU A 78 -9.28 8.12 3.08
C GLU A 78 -8.40 6.86 3.04
N ILE A 79 -8.82 5.79 2.34
CA ILE A 79 -7.99 4.58 2.17
C ILE A 79 -6.90 4.76 1.09
N LYS A 80 -7.06 5.77 0.22
CA LYS A 80 -6.06 6.14 -0.80
C LYS A 80 -4.77 6.68 -0.21
N GLU A 81 -4.69 7.01 1.08
CA GLU A 81 -3.44 7.47 1.70
C GLU A 81 -2.65 6.34 2.38
N ALA A 82 -3.34 5.35 2.97
CA ALA A 82 -2.70 4.22 3.65
C ALA A 82 -2.19 3.13 2.69
N LEU A 83 -2.92 2.83 1.60
CA LEU A 83 -2.46 1.88 0.58
C LEU A 83 -1.52 2.52 -0.44
N ARG A 84 -1.64 3.83 -0.69
CA ARG A 84 -0.63 4.59 -1.44
C ARG A 84 0.67 4.69 -0.65
N SER A 85 0.64 4.77 0.69
CA SER A 85 1.88 4.73 1.49
C SER A 85 2.53 3.33 1.56
N LYS A 86 1.77 2.22 1.49
CA LYS A 86 2.35 0.86 1.43
C LYS A 86 2.78 0.44 0.01
N SER A 87 2.00 0.75 -1.02
CA SER A 87 2.37 0.49 -2.41
C SER A 87 3.46 1.45 -2.90
N LYS A 88 3.49 2.72 -2.45
CA LYS A 88 4.65 3.61 -2.65
C LYS A 88 5.84 3.14 -1.83
N ARG A 89 5.69 2.41 -0.72
CA ARG A 89 6.84 1.82 -0.01
C ARG A 89 7.49 0.66 -0.78
N LEU A 90 6.70 -0.17 -1.46
CA LEU A 90 7.23 -1.29 -2.26
C LEU A 90 7.68 -0.85 -3.66
N SER A 91 6.94 0.04 -4.34
CA SER A 91 7.37 0.57 -5.64
C SER A 91 8.43 1.67 -5.52
N ALA A 92 8.49 2.41 -4.41
CA ALA A 92 9.64 3.27 -4.14
C ALA A 92 10.84 2.51 -3.57
N GLY A 93 10.74 1.24 -3.16
CA GLY A 93 11.94 0.44 -2.89
C GLY A 93 12.76 0.24 -4.17
N MET A 94 12.08 -0.10 -5.26
CA MET A 94 12.70 -0.33 -6.57
C MET A 94 13.03 0.97 -7.33
N VAL A 95 12.25 2.05 -7.13
CA VAL A 95 12.56 3.38 -7.71
C VAL A 95 13.59 4.18 -6.88
N LYS A 96 13.69 3.97 -5.55
CA LYS A 96 14.71 4.66 -4.71
C LYS A 96 16.11 4.08 -4.84
N ALA A 97 16.25 2.78 -5.13
CA ALA A 97 17.56 2.20 -5.43
C ALA A 97 18.19 2.90 -6.66
N ASN A 98 17.39 3.11 -7.72
CA ASN A 98 17.82 3.89 -8.88
C ASN A 98 18.11 5.36 -8.54
N HIS A 99 17.29 6.01 -7.71
CA HIS A 99 17.48 7.42 -7.33
C HIS A 99 18.74 7.64 -6.45
N TYR A 100 19.06 6.70 -5.56
CA TYR A 100 20.29 6.75 -4.76
C TYR A 100 21.53 6.59 -5.64
N GLN A 101 21.53 5.62 -6.55
CA GLN A 101 22.64 5.40 -7.49
C GLN A 101 22.83 6.60 -8.43
N GLU A 102 21.75 7.21 -8.93
CA GLU A 102 21.81 8.38 -9.81
C GLU A 102 22.28 9.64 -9.08
N LEU A 103 21.88 9.84 -7.82
CA LEU A 103 22.36 10.95 -6.98
C LEU A 103 23.80 10.77 -6.47
N MET A 104 24.28 9.54 -6.39
CA MET A 104 25.66 9.21 -6.06
C MET A 104 26.58 9.18 -7.28
N ALA A 105 26.03 9.00 -8.48
CA ALA A 105 26.78 9.05 -9.74
C ALA A 105 27.35 10.47 -9.94
N GLY A 106 28.63 10.64 -9.61
CA GLY A 106 29.36 11.91 -9.73
C GLY A 106 29.61 12.64 -8.40
N ARG A 107 29.39 12.00 -7.25
CA ARG A 107 29.68 12.58 -5.92
C ARG A 107 30.75 11.81 -5.16
N ASP A 108 31.80 12.52 -4.77
CA ASP A 108 32.94 11.96 -4.05
C ASP A 108 32.58 11.56 -2.61
N PRO A 109 32.70 10.26 -2.25
CA PRO A 109 32.42 9.76 -0.91
C PRO A 109 33.41 10.27 0.16
N SER A 110 34.47 10.98 -0.26
CA SER A 110 35.47 11.63 0.60
C SER A 110 34.97 12.92 1.23
N THR A 111 33.92 13.55 0.68
CA THR A 111 33.29 14.75 1.24
C THR A 111 32.25 14.44 2.32
N ALA A 112 32.03 13.15 2.61
CA ALA A 112 31.02 12.71 3.56
C ALA A 112 31.39 13.06 5.00
N LYS A 113 30.58 13.91 5.64
CA LYS A 113 30.69 14.25 7.06
C LYS A 113 30.22 13.08 7.91
N THR A 114 30.92 12.78 9.00
CA THR A 114 30.44 11.79 9.98
C THR A 114 29.18 12.32 10.66
N TYR A 115 28.13 11.51 10.71
CA TYR A 115 26.90 11.89 11.38
C TYR A 115 27.14 12.14 12.87
N SER A 116 26.76 13.32 13.34
CA SER A 116 26.70 13.65 14.75
C SER A 116 25.43 14.47 15.01
N PRO A 117 24.65 14.18 16.06
CA PRO A 117 23.46 14.94 16.41
C PRO A 117 23.77 16.38 16.82
N LYS A 118 25.06 16.71 17.06
CA LYS A 118 25.54 18.06 17.38
C LYS A 118 25.99 18.86 16.16
N SER A 119 26.05 18.24 14.97
CA SER A 119 26.48 18.90 13.74
C SER A 119 25.28 19.49 13.00
N THR A 120 25.54 20.54 12.22
CA THR A 120 24.60 21.11 11.26
C THR A 120 24.80 20.49 9.89
N PHE A 121 23.73 20.34 9.13
CA PHE A 121 23.75 19.72 7.81
C PHE A 121 22.84 20.49 6.86
N GLU A 122 23.27 20.58 5.61
CA GLU A 122 22.57 21.31 4.55
C GLU A 122 22.02 20.34 3.49
N LYS A 123 21.06 20.81 2.68
CA LYS A 123 20.52 20.00 1.59
C LYS A 123 21.62 19.69 0.56
N GLY A 124 21.87 18.40 0.32
CA GLY A 124 22.90 17.94 -0.60
C GLY A 124 24.22 17.53 0.06
N ASP A 125 24.34 17.67 1.39
CA ASP A 125 25.51 17.15 2.11
C ASP A 125 25.53 15.61 2.12
N LEU A 126 26.73 15.04 2.02
CA LEU A 126 26.95 13.63 2.24
C LEU A 126 27.22 13.36 3.72
N VAL A 127 26.54 12.36 4.25
CA VAL A 127 26.58 12.01 5.67
C VAL A 127 26.86 10.52 5.83
N ARG A 128 27.86 10.18 6.64
CA ARG A 128 28.21 8.79 6.98
C ARG A 128 27.67 8.43 8.35
N HIS A 129 26.81 7.41 8.41
CA HIS A 129 26.22 6.92 9.64
C HIS A 129 26.65 5.47 9.94
N VAL A 130 27.05 5.16 11.17
CA VAL A 130 27.58 3.83 11.57
C VAL A 130 26.62 2.67 11.30
N LYS A 131 25.31 2.88 11.47
CA LYS A 131 24.26 1.87 11.24
C LYS A 131 23.73 1.80 9.80
N PHE A 132 23.82 2.90 9.05
CA PHE A 132 23.08 3.06 7.78
C PHE A 132 24.00 3.30 6.57
N GLY A 133 25.29 3.46 6.80
CA GLY A 133 26.26 3.72 5.73
C GLY A 133 26.22 5.16 5.25
N LEU A 134 26.53 5.34 3.97
CA LEU A 134 26.62 6.64 3.33
C LEU A 134 25.23 7.09 2.86
N GLY A 135 24.86 8.33 3.17
CA GLY A 135 23.58 8.90 2.75
C GLY A 135 23.72 10.35 2.31
N LEU A 136 22.75 10.81 1.51
CA LEU A 136 22.68 12.18 1.03
C LEU A 136 21.50 12.89 1.69
N VAL A 137 21.73 14.09 2.22
CA VAL A 137 20.64 14.93 2.75
C VAL A 137 19.75 15.39 1.61
N THR A 138 18.52 14.90 1.56
CA THR A 138 17.57 15.23 0.48
C THR A 138 16.64 16.37 0.86
N VAL A 139 16.23 16.44 2.13
CA VAL A 139 15.22 17.40 2.60
C VAL A 139 15.57 17.86 4.02
N LEU A 140 15.53 19.17 4.26
CA LEU A 140 15.52 19.76 5.60
C LEU A 140 14.05 19.88 6.03
N LYS A 141 13.63 19.18 7.09
CA LYS A 141 12.22 19.16 7.51
C LYS A 141 11.92 20.21 8.57
N ASP A 142 12.65 20.14 9.67
CA ASP A 142 12.50 21.01 10.83
C ASP A 142 13.88 21.60 11.18
N HIS A 143 13.92 22.59 12.06
CA HIS A 143 15.17 23.18 12.55
C HIS A 143 16.15 22.14 13.13
N ASN A 144 15.66 21.03 13.69
CA ASN A 144 16.51 19.97 14.25
C ASN A 144 16.31 18.61 13.57
N LYS A 145 15.65 18.56 12.40
CA LYS A 145 15.39 17.29 11.70
C LYS A 145 15.68 17.39 10.22
N ILE A 146 16.48 16.44 9.76
CA ILE A 146 16.89 16.30 8.36
C ILE A 146 16.51 14.92 7.83
N GLU A 147 16.10 14.85 6.58
CA GLU A 147 15.86 13.60 5.87
C GLU A 147 17.07 13.28 5.00
N ILE A 148 17.66 12.12 5.26
CA ILE A 148 18.84 11.60 4.58
C ILE A 148 18.42 10.35 3.81
N LEU A 149 18.70 10.33 2.52
CA LEU A 149 18.53 9.17 1.65
C LEU A 149 19.75 8.25 1.76
N PHE A 150 19.54 7.09 2.37
CA PHE A 150 20.51 5.99 2.42
C PHE A 150 20.16 4.91 1.38
N GLU A 151 21.06 3.95 1.17
CA GLU A 151 20.82 2.78 0.32
C GLU A 151 19.54 2.01 0.71
N GLU A 152 19.34 1.77 2.01
CA GLU A 152 18.14 1.11 2.54
C GLU A 152 16.87 1.98 2.43
N GLY A 153 17.03 3.28 2.14
CA GLY A 153 15.96 4.25 1.94
C GLY A 153 16.11 5.53 2.78
N ALA A 154 15.18 6.46 2.57
CA ALA A 154 15.15 7.74 3.27
C ALA A 154 14.81 7.58 4.76
N LYS A 155 15.66 8.14 5.62
CA LYS A 155 15.50 8.18 7.08
C LYS A 155 15.57 9.62 7.58
N VAL A 156 14.76 9.94 8.59
CA VAL A 156 14.82 11.23 9.27
C VAL A 156 15.73 11.10 10.48
N LEU A 157 16.74 11.94 10.55
CA LEU A 157 17.70 12.01 11.65
C LEU A 157 17.63 13.38 12.33
N VAL A 158 18.03 13.42 13.61
CA VAL A 158 18.10 14.65 14.40
C VAL A 158 19.47 15.30 14.20
N CYS A 159 19.52 16.62 14.13
CA CYS A 159 20.74 17.42 14.05
C CYS A 159 20.66 18.64 14.99
N ALA A 160 21.77 19.32 15.20
CA ALA A 160 21.82 20.52 16.07
C ALA A 160 21.13 21.73 15.44
N GLY A 161 21.09 21.77 14.11
CA GLY A 161 20.50 22.85 13.33
C GLY A 161 20.49 22.45 11.86
N ALA A 162 19.36 22.66 11.19
CA ALA A 162 19.26 22.69 9.74
C ALA A 162 19.53 24.14 9.32
N SER A 163 20.65 24.36 8.62
CA SER A 163 21.01 25.66 8.04
C SER A 163 20.73 25.66 6.55
#